data_AF-A0ABD5VAU6-F1
#
_entry.id   AF-A0ABD5VAU6-F1
#
_cell.length_a   1.000
_cell.length_b   1.000
_cell.length_c   1.000
_cell.angle_alpha   90.00
_cell.angle_beta   90.00
_cell.angle_gamma   90.00
#
_symmetry.space_group_name_H-M   'P 1'
#
loop_
_entity.id
_entity.type
_entity.pdbx_description
1 polymer ?
#
loop_
_entity_poly.entity_id
_entity_poly.type
_entity_poly.pdbx_seq_one_letter_code
_entity_poly.pdbx_strand_id
1 'polypeptide(L)'
;MVARLDRVVRLYGRYGPTRLPLGDRQDVGAGYSMAAGVLAGGIVFAPVSTLLSGTVGSARVILSATPVYIATGFVVGALTWRSLPSSVPYYSAVAALVTVAGNYLAGTAVWLLLAPVYGYEFVNPYGGVDPPTSLTEFLGAFFEVYPDTILVVVVWTIWIAVPLSLVFSYVYERSRSGE
;
A
#
# COMPACT_ATOMS: atom_id res chain seq x y z
N MET A 1 22.63 17.25 5.89
CA MET A 1 21.54 16.27 5.63
C MET A 1 20.80 15.90 6.91
N VAL A 2 21.51 15.63 8.02
CA VAL A 2 20.96 15.31 9.36
C VAL A 2 19.88 16.29 9.86
N ALA A 3 20.15 17.61 9.83
CA ALA A 3 19.19 18.63 10.29
C ALA A 3 17.83 18.66 9.55
N ARG A 4 17.77 18.15 8.30
CA ARG A 4 16.51 18.02 7.55
C ARG A 4 15.74 16.78 7.96
N LEU A 5 16.44 15.66 8.24
CA LEU A 5 15.82 14.42 8.70
C LEU A 5 15.17 14.60 10.08
N ASP A 6 15.87 15.27 11.01
CA ASP A 6 15.32 15.55 12.35
C ASP A 6 14.08 16.45 12.26
N ARG A 7 14.02 17.36 11.28
CA ARG A 7 12.82 18.17 11.04
C ARG A 7 11.66 17.32 10.55
N VAL A 8 11.91 16.37 9.65
CA VAL A 8 10.90 15.42 9.18
C VAL A 8 10.41 14.55 10.33
N VAL A 9 11.30 13.97 11.13
CA VAL A 9 10.95 13.16 12.31
C VAL A 9 10.13 13.97 13.31
N ARG A 10 10.51 15.22 13.61
CA ARG A 10 9.74 16.10 14.49
C ARG A 10 8.36 16.44 13.94
N LEU A 11 8.25 16.74 12.65
CA LEU A 11 6.96 17.01 12.00
C LEU A 11 6.08 15.75 12.02
N TYR A 12 6.67 14.59 11.76
CA TYR A 12 5.99 13.31 11.80
C TYR A 12 5.53 12.93 13.20
N GLY A 13 6.34 13.16 14.24
CA GLY A 13 5.89 12.98 15.63
C GLY A 13 4.83 14.00 16.06
N ARG A 14 4.81 15.19 15.44
CA ARG A 14 3.83 16.23 15.76
C ARG A 14 2.48 16.00 15.11
N TYR A 15 2.46 15.58 13.83
CA TYR A 15 1.25 15.48 13.01
C TYR A 15 0.95 14.07 12.47
N GLY A 16 1.82 13.11 12.72
CA GLY A 16 1.75 11.78 12.14
C GLY A 16 0.93 10.80 12.97
N PRO A 17 1.18 9.48 12.80
CA PRO A 17 0.35 8.39 13.30
C PRO A 17 -0.07 8.48 14.76
N THR A 18 0.81 8.97 15.64
CA THR A 18 0.58 9.05 17.09
C THR A 18 -0.52 10.01 17.50
N ARG A 19 -1.05 10.83 16.57
CA ARG A 19 -2.20 11.72 16.79
C ARG A 19 -3.53 11.13 16.34
N LEU A 20 -3.50 9.99 15.66
CA LEU A 20 -4.70 9.29 15.22
C LEU A 20 -5.22 8.38 16.35
N PRO A 21 -6.51 7.98 16.33
CA PRO A 21 -7.08 7.11 17.34
C PRO A 21 -6.25 5.84 17.55
N LEU A 22 -5.87 5.55 18.78
CA LEU A 22 -5.02 4.39 19.16
C LEU A 22 -3.62 4.38 18.52
N GLY A 23 -3.19 5.49 17.90
CA GLY A 23 -1.90 5.57 17.21
C GLY A 23 -0.68 5.64 18.13
N ASP A 24 -0.88 5.78 19.44
CA ASP A 24 0.13 5.62 20.48
C ASP A 24 0.58 4.17 20.64
N ARG A 25 -0.27 3.20 20.26
CA ARG A 25 0.10 1.79 20.21
C ARG A 25 1.02 1.51 19.03
N GLN A 26 2.09 0.77 19.28
CA GLN A 26 3.14 0.48 18.29
C GLN A 26 2.59 -0.16 17.00
N ASP A 27 1.68 -1.12 17.14
CA ASP A 27 1.05 -1.84 16.03
C ASP A 27 0.14 -0.91 15.20
N VAL A 28 -0.78 -0.22 15.85
CA VAL A 28 -1.75 0.66 15.17
C VAL A 28 -1.07 1.87 14.51
N GLY A 29 -0.13 2.52 15.21
CA GLY A 29 0.64 3.63 14.65
C GLY A 29 1.47 3.21 13.44
N ALA A 30 1.99 1.98 13.42
CA ALA A 30 2.70 1.45 12.27
C ALA A 30 1.75 1.23 11.09
N GLY A 31 0.55 0.70 11.35
CA GLY A 31 -0.51 0.59 10.34
C GLY A 31 -0.81 1.94 9.70
N TYR A 32 -1.00 3.00 10.50
CA TYR A 32 -1.22 4.35 9.97
C TYR A 32 -0.01 4.88 9.18
N SER A 33 1.21 4.58 9.61
CA SER A 33 2.42 4.95 8.88
C SER A 33 2.45 4.32 7.49
N MET A 34 2.09 3.04 7.40
CA MET A 34 2.07 2.29 6.15
C MET A 34 0.94 2.77 5.23
N ALA A 35 -0.25 3.04 5.78
CA ALA A 35 -1.35 3.66 5.05
C ALA A 35 -0.99 5.04 4.49
N ALA A 36 -0.28 5.87 5.26
CA ALA A 36 0.23 7.16 4.79
C ALA A 36 1.26 6.99 3.66
N GLY A 37 2.10 5.95 3.75
CA GLY A 37 3.00 5.55 2.68
C GLY A 37 2.25 5.21 1.40
N VAL A 38 1.21 4.38 1.48
CA VAL A 38 0.37 4.05 0.30
C VAL A 38 -0.28 5.29 -0.29
N LEU A 39 -0.84 6.18 0.53
CA LEU A 39 -1.44 7.42 0.06
C LEU A 39 -0.43 8.29 -0.69
N ALA A 40 0.76 8.49 -0.11
CA ALA A 40 1.85 9.21 -0.76
C ALA A 40 2.27 8.53 -2.08
N GLY A 41 2.33 7.20 -2.08
CA GLY A 41 2.54 6.38 -3.27
C GLY A 41 1.51 6.69 -4.36
N GLY A 42 0.22 6.65 -4.04
CA GLY A 42 -0.87 6.93 -4.99
C GLY A 42 -0.82 8.35 -5.56
N ILE A 43 -0.53 9.35 -4.72
CA ILE A 43 -0.37 10.76 -5.13
C ILE A 43 0.78 10.94 -6.13
N VAL A 44 1.89 10.21 -5.94
CA VAL A 44 3.05 10.26 -6.84
C VAL A 44 2.83 9.40 -8.09
N PHE A 45 2.28 8.20 -7.94
CA PHE A 45 2.14 7.23 -9.02
C PHE A 45 1.09 7.61 -10.04
N ALA A 46 -0.03 8.20 -9.63
CA ALA A 46 -1.10 8.58 -10.54
C ALA A 46 -0.59 9.49 -11.69
N PRO A 47 0.07 10.64 -11.43
CA PRO A 47 0.60 11.48 -12.51
C PRO A 47 1.75 10.81 -13.27
N VAL A 48 2.66 10.10 -12.59
CA VAL A 48 3.77 9.37 -13.25
C VAL A 48 3.24 8.34 -14.25
N SER A 49 2.19 7.61 -13.88
CA SER A 49 1.56 6.63 -14.78
C SER A 49 0.97 7.29 -16.01
N THR A 50 0.37 8.48 -15.88
CA THR A 50 -0.21 9.21 -17.00
C THR A 50 0.88 9.64 -17.98
N LEU A 51 2.02 10.10 -17.45
CA LEU A 51 3.18 10.48 -18.26
C LEU A 51 3.79 9.29 -19.01
N LEU A 52 3.87 8.12 -18.37
CA LEU A 52 4.45 6.91 -18.96
C LEU A 52 3.51 6.19 -19.93
N SER A 53 2.22 6.12 -19.61
CA SER A 53 1.21 5.45 -20.44
C SER A 53 0.66 6.32 -21.56
N GLY A 54 0.78 7.65 -21.43
CA GLY A 54 0.14 8.62 -22.34
C GLY A 54 -1.37 8.73 -22.16
N THR A 55 -1.96 8.11 -21.14
CA THR A 55 -3.41 8.07 -20.93
C THR A 55 -3.81 8.46 -19.50
N VAL A 56 -4.90 9.21 -19.35
CA VAL A 56 -5.49 9.50 -18.03
C VAL A 56 -6.12 8.25 -17.40
N GLY A 57 -6.43 7.22 -18.21
CA GLY A 57 -6.95 5.94 -17.75
C GLY A 57 -6.06 5.26 -16.71
N SER A 58 -4.73 5.31 -16.89
CA SER A 58 -3.80 4.69 -15.93
C SER A 58 -3.86 5.35 -14.55
N ALA A 59 -3.99 6.68 -14.48
CA ALA A 59 -4.16 7.38 -13.21
C ALA A 59 -5.48 7.00 -12.52
N ARG A 60 -6.56 6.85 -13.30
CA ARG A 60 -7.87 6.44 -12.74
C ARG A 60 -7.79 5.06 -12.09
N VAL A 61 -7.10 4.10 -12.72
CA VAL A 61 -6.89 2.76 -12.17
C VAL A 61 -6.09 2.81 -10.86
N ILE A 62 -5.00 3.58 -10.82
CA ILE A 62 -4.19 3.71 -9.59
C ILE A 62 -5.01 4.35 -8.46
N LEU A 63 -5.75 5.41 -8.77
CA LEU A 63 -6.56 6.12 -7.78
C LEU A 63 -7.77 5.28 -7.32
N SER A 64 -8.32 4.41 -8.16
CA SER A 64 -9.40 3.49 -7.76
C SER A 64 -8.91 2.38 -6.83
N ALA A 65 -7.68 1.90 -7.04
CA ALA A 65 -7.05 0.91 -6.15
C ALA A 65 -6.59 1.51 -4.82
N THR A 66 -6.22 2.80 -4.80
CA THR A 66 -5.57 3.45 -3.64
C THR A 66 -6.34 3.28 -2.32
N PRO A 67 -7.66 3.50 -2.22
CA PRO A 67 -8.41 3.30 -0.97
C PRO A 67 -8.30 1.87 -0.43
N VAL A 68 -8.33 0.87 -1.31
CA VAL A 68 -8.17 -0.54 -0.94
C VAL A 68 -6.77 -0.78 -0.39
N TYR A 69 -5.74 -0.32 -1.09
CA TYR A 69 -4.35 -0.46 -0.65
C TYR A 69 -4.04 0.31 0.64
N ILE A 70 -4.74 1.42 0.91
CA ILE A 70 -4.63 2.15 2.17
C ILE A 70 -5.17 1.28 3.31
N ALA A 71 -6.37 0.69 3.13
CA ALA A 71 -6.99 -0.15 4.14
C ALA A 71 -6.17 -1.44 4.38
N THR A 72 -5.74 -2.13 3.32
CA THR A 72 -4.92 -3.33 3.45
C THR A 72 -3.52 -2.99 3.97
N GLY A 73 -2.95 -1.86 3.57
CA GLY A 73 -1.65 -1.39 4.06
C GLY A 73 -1.68 -1.11 5.57
N PHE A 74 -2.77 -0.53 6.06
CA PHE A 74 -3.00 -0.37 7.51
C PHE A 74 -3.05 -1.72 8.21
N VAL A 75 -3.90 -2.64 7.74
CA VAL A 75 -4.11 -3.94 8.41
C VAL A 75 -2.83 -4.77 8.39
N VAL A 76 -2.21 -4.94 7.23
CA VAL A 76 -0.97 -5.71 7.07
C VAL A 76 0.16 -5.06 7.87
N GLY A 77 0.28 -3.73 7.87
CA GLY A 77 1.27 -3.02 8.65
C GLY A 77 1.09 -3.25 10.15
N ALA A 78 -0.13 -3.10 10.65
CA ALA A 78 -0.44 -3.31 12.06
C ALA A 78 -0.19 -4.77 12.50
N LEU A 79 -0.61 -5.74 11.68
CA LEU A 79 -0.36 -7.16 11.95
C LEU A 79 1.13 -7.49 11.92
N THR A 80 1.87 -6.96 10.95
CA THR A 80 3.32 -7.18 10.83
C THR A 80 4.02 -6.68 12.08
N TRP A 81 3.76 -5.44 12.51
CA TRP A 81 4.40 -4.87 13.70
C TRP A 81 3.94 -5.54 15.01
N ARG A 82 2.72 -6.06 15.05
CA ARG A 82 2.24 -6.84 16.20
C ARG A 82 2.89 -8.22 16.29
N SER A 83 3.15 -8.86 15.16
CA SER A 83 3.59 -10.26 15.09
C SER A 83 5.09 -10.43 14.91
N LEU A 84 5.80 -9.42 14.42
CA LEU A 84 7.24 -9.49 14.19
C LEU A 84 7.99 -9.53 15.54
N PRO A 85 8.85 -10.54 15.78
CA PRO A 85 9.61 -10.62 17.02
C PRO A 85 10.57 -9.43 17.17
N SER A 86 10.68 -8.89 18.39
CA SER A 86 11.58 -7.77 18.69
C SER A 86 13.07 -8.11 18.56
N SER A 87 13.42 -9.39 18.48
CA SER A 87 14.79 -9.88 18.26
C SER A 87 15.26 -9.81 16.80
N VAL A 88 14.36 -9.46 15.86
CA VAL A 88 14.69 -9.37 14.44
C VAL A 88 15.64 -8.19 14.19
N PRO A 89 16.83 -8.42 13.58
CA PRO A 89 17.74 -7.34 13.24
C PRO A 89 17.12 -6.43 12.18
N TYR A 90 17.39 -5.12 12.26
CA TYR A 90 16.80 -4.11 11.38
C TYR A 90 15.27 -4.16 11.37
N TYR A 91 14.67 -4.30 12.56
CA TYR A 91 13.24 -4.52 12.77
C TYR A 91 12.34 -3.68 11.87
N SER A 92 12.53 -2.36 11.82
CA SER A 92 11.72 -1.46 10.98
C SER A 92 11.86 -1.72 9.49
N ALA A 93 13.06 -2.05 9.00
CA ALA A 93 13.28 -2.37 7.60
C ALA A 93 12.58 -3.70 7.24
N VAL A 94 12.72 -4.72 8.09
CA VAL A 94 12.04 -6.01 7.88
C VAL A 94 10.53 -5.84 7.93
N ALA A 95 10.01 -5.11 8.92
CA ALA A 95 8.59 -4.83 9.03
C ALA A 95 8.04 -4.07 7.81
N ALA A 96 8.81 -3.12 7.26
CA ALA A 96 8.44 -2.41 6.04
C ALA A 96 8.35 -3.35 4.83
N LEU A 97 9.37 -4.19 4.61
CA LEU A 97 9.40 -5.12 3.48
C LEU A 97 8.29 -6.17 3.56
N VAL A 98 8.06 -6.73 4.76
CA VAL A 98 6.94 -7.67 4.99
C VAL A 98 5.61 -6.97 4.75
N THR A 99 5.47 -5.72 5.17
CA THR A 99 4.24 -4.96 4.93
C THR A 99 4.03 -4.69 3.44
N VAL A 100 5.07 -4.32 2.69
CA VAL A 100 4.98 -4.13 1.24
C VAL A 100 4.56 -5.43 0.54
N ALA A 101 5.23 -6.54 0.84
CA ALA A 101 4.90 -7.83 0.24
C ALA A 101 3.46 -8.25 0.58
N GLY A 102 3.08 -8.17 1.86
CA GLY A 102 1.73 -8.49 2.30
C GLY A 102 0.68 -7.55 1.71
N ASN A 103 0.98 -6.26 1.53
CA ASN A 103 0.06 -5.31 0.93
C ASN A 103 -0.10 -5.51 -0.57
N TYR A 104 0.94 -5.93 -1.29
CA TYR A 104 0.76 -6.34 -2.69
C TYR A 104 -0.14 -7.56 -2.80
N LEU A 105 0.05 -8.58 -1.97
CA LEU A 105 -0.81 -9.77 -2.00
C LEU A 105 -2.24 -9.44 -1.60
N ALA A 106 -2.44 -8.89 -0.40
CA ALA A 106 -3.76 -8.60 0.16
C ALA A 106 -4.48 -7.47 -0.60
N GLY A 107 -3.77 -6.38 -0.93
CA GLY A 107 -4.32 -5.24 -1.65
C GLY A 107 -4.80 -5.62 -3.04
N THR A 108 -3.99 -6.37 -3.80
CA THR A 108 -4.38 -6.84 -5.13
C THR A 108 -5.56 -7.80 -5.04
N ALA A 109 -5.53 -8.75 -4.09
CA ALA A 109 -6.62 -9.71 -3.91
C ALA A 109 -7.94 -9.00 -3.59
N VAL A 110 -7.95 -8.10 -2.60
CA VAL A 110 -9.16 -7.36 -2.22
C VAL A 110 -9.63 -6.45 -3.35
N TRP A 111 -8.71 -5.79 -4.07
CA TRP A 111 -9.07 -4.92 -5.18
C TRP A 111 -9.76 -5.68 -6.32
N LEU A 112 -9.20 -6.83 -6.73
CA LEU A 112 -9.83 -7.71 -7.73
C LEU A 112 -11.15 -8.31 -7.24
N LEU A 113 -11.24 -8.68 -5.96
CA LEU A 113 -12.48 -9.20 -5.38
C LEU A 113 -13.62 -8.18 -5.42
N LEU A 114 -13.29 -6.88 -5.37
CA LEU A 114 -14.26 -5.80 -5.43
C LEU A 114 -14.52 -5.29 -6.86
N ALA A 115 -13.82 -5.81 -7.87
CA ALA A 115 -13.99 -5.43 -9.27
C ALA A 115 -15.45 -5.51 -9.78
N PRO A 116 -16.26 -6.53 -9.41
CA PRO A 116 -17.67 -6.58 -9.80
C PRO A 116 -18.53 -5.47 -9.20
N VAL A 117 -18.15 -4.97 -8.02
CA VAL A 117 -18.92 -3.96 -7.26
C VAL A 117 -18.58 -2.54 -7.73
N TYR A 118 -17.30 -2.26 -8.01
CA TYR A 118 -16.86 -0.94 -8.48
C TYR A 118 -17.04 -0.72 -9.99
N GLY A 119 -17.61 -1.69 -10.68
CA GLY A 119 -17.81 -1.67 -12.13
C GLY A 119 -16.58 -2.18 -12.86
N TYR A 120 -16.80 -3.21 -13.69
CA TYR A 120 -15.79 -3.76 -14.60
C TYR A 120 -15.09 -2.63 -15.40
N GLU A 121 -15.79 -1.56 -15.80
CA GLU A 121 -15.19 -0.46 -16.56
C GLU A 121 -14.01 0.28 -15.88
N PHE A 122 -13.88 0.22 -14.55
CA PHE A 122 -12.78 0.85 -13.80
C PHE A 122 -11.63 -0.10 -13.44
N VAL A 123 -11.87 -1.41 -13.55
CA VAL A 123 -10.96 -2.47 -13.06
C VAL A 123 -10.62 -3.50 -14.15
N ASN A 124 -11.27 -3.44 -15.31
CA ASN A 124 -11.14 -4.42 -16.37
C ASN A 124 -9.98 -4.09 -17.32
N PRO A 125 -8.82 -4.79 -17.23
CA PRO A 125 -7.80 -4.74 -18.28
C PRO A 125 -8.28 -5.34 -19.63
N TYR A 126 -9.42 -6.04 -19.65
CA TYR A 126 -10.03 -6.70 -20.80
C TYR A 126 -11.25 -5.94 -21.31
N GLY A 127 -11.07 -4.71 -21.81
CA GLY A 127 -12.17 -3.98 -22.46
C GLY A 127 -12.97 -4.88 -23.41
N GLY A 128 -14.29 -4.94 -23.23
CA GLY A 128 -15.19 -5.72 -24.10
C GLY A 128 -15.57 -7.13 -23.63
N VAL A 129 -15.24 -7.53 -22.38
CA VAL A 129 -15.70 -8.80 -21.80
C VAL A 129 -16.90 -8.56 -20.88
N ASP A 130 -17.97 -9.33 -21.08
CA ASP A 130 -19.16 -9.30 -20.23
C ASP A 130 -18.80 -9.66 -18.77
N PRO A 131 -19.44 -9.01 -17.77
CA PRO A 131 -19.20 -9.34 -16.38
C PRO A 131 -19.61 -10.80 -16.08
N PRO A 132 -18.90 -11.50 -15.18
CA PRO A 132 -19.24 -12.87 -14.83
C PRO A 132 -20.66 -12.96 -14.26
N THR A 133 -21.41 -13.97 -14.70
CA THR A 133 -22.83 -14.16 -14.34
C THR A 133 -23.02 -15.12 -13.17
N SER A 134 -21.96 -15.83 -12.77
CA SER A 134 -21.98 -16.77 -11.65
C SER A 134 -20.73 -16.64 -10.76
N LEU A 135 -20.84 -17.12 -9.51
CA LEU A 135 -19.71 -17.18 -8.59
C LEU A 135 -18.56 -18.03 -9.14
N THR A 136 -18.86 -19.13 -9.84
CA THR A 136 -17.84 -20.02 -10.42
C THR A 136 -17.05 -19.33 -11.52
N GLU A 137 -17.72 -18.61 -12.43
CA GLU A 137 -17.08 -17.80 -13.48
C GLU A 137 -16.20 -16.71 -12.87
N PHE A 138 -16.71 -16.02 -11.84
CA PHE A 138 -15.96 -14.98 -11.15
C PHE A 138 -14.69 -15.53 -10.46
N LEU A 139 -14.80 -16.64 -9.73
CA LEU A 139 -13.66 -17.25 -9.06
C LEU A 139 -12.64 -17.79 -10.08
N GLY A 140 -13.10 -18.38 -11.19
CA GLY A 140 -12.24 -18.81 -12.29
C GLY A 140 -11.40 -17.65 -12.84
N ALA A 141 -12.07 -16.54 -13.20
CA ALA A 141 -11.42 -15.33 -13.70
C ALA A 141 -10.46 -14.72 -12.66
N PHE A 142 -10.84 -14.70 -11.38
CA PHE A 142 -9.98 -14.21 -10.31
C PHE A 142 -8.66 -15.01 -10.24
N PHE A 143 -8.73 -16.34 -10.21
CA PHE A 143 -7.53 -17.17 -10.10
C PHE A 143 -6.64 -17.11 -11.34
N GLU A 144 -7.23 -16.88 -12.52
CA GLU A 144 -6.50 -16.68 -13.77
C GLU A 144 -5.75 -15.33 -13.79
N VAL A 145 -6.41 -14.24 -13.39
CA VAL A 145 -5.91 -12.86 -13.55
C VAL A 145 -5.02 -12.41 -12.38
N TYR A 146 -5.21 -12.98 -11.19
CA TYR A 146 -4.51 -12.57 -9.97
C TYR A 146 -2.98 -12.66 -10.07
N PRO A 147 -2.36 -13.76 -10.55
CA PRO A 147 -0.91 -13.87 -10.63
C PRO A 147 -0.27 -12.80 -11.52
N ASP A 148 -0.86 -12.59 -12.71
CA ASP A 148 -0.36 -11.62 -13.68
C ASP A 148 -0.55 -10.19 -13.18
N THR A 149 -1.68 -9.91 -12.52
CA THR A 149 -1.96 -8.59 -11.95
C THR A 149 -0.95 -8.24 -10.86
N ILE A 150 -0.62 -9.18 -9.96
CA ILE A 150 0.42 -8.95 -8.94
C ILE A 150 1.75 -8.66 -9.62
N LEU A 151 2.15 -9.47 -10.61
CA LEU A 151 3.43 -9.28 -11.29
C LEU A 151 3.52 -7.89 -11.92
N VAL A 152 2.47 -7.45 -12.61
CA VAL A 152 2.37 -6.11 -13.20
C VAL A 152 2.47 -5.04 -12.12
N VAL A 153 1.65 -5.11 -11.07
CA VAL A 153 1.66 -4.11 -9.98
C VAL A 153 3.05 -4.03 -9.34
N VAL A 154 3.68 -5.17 -9.04
CA VAL A 154 5.00 -5.24 -8.42
C VAL A 154 6.06 -4.61 -9.32
N VAL A 155 6.20 -5.06 -10.57
CA VAL A 155 7.22 -4.55 -11.49
C VAL A 155 7.09 -3.04 -11.67
N TRP A 156 5.85 -2.55 -11.80
CA TRP A 156 5.60 -1.13 -12.01
C TRP A 156 5.80 -0.27 -10.77
N THR A 157 5.60 -0.81 -9.56
CA THR A 157 5.52 0.02 -8.34
C THR A 157 6.62 -0.21 -7.31
N ILE A 158 7.32 -1.34 -7.37
CA ILE A 158 8.29 -1.76 -6.34
C ILE A 158 9.43 -0.76 -6.11
N TRP A 159 9.90 -0.10 -7.17
CA TRP A 159 11.01 0.85 -7.12
C TRP A 159 10.67 2.16 -6.38
N ILE A 160 9.38 2.47 -6.15
CA ILE A 160 8.96 3.56 -5.24
C ILE A 160 8.45 2.97 -3.92
N ALA A 161 7.62 1.93 -3.99
CA ALA A 161 6.94 1.40 -2.81
C ALA A 161 7.93 0.93 -1.74
N VAL A 162 9.01 0.25 -2.14
CA VAL A 162 10.03 -0.22 -1.20
C VAL A 162 10.76 0.96 -0.54
N PRO A 163 11.41 1.89 -1.28
CA PRO A 163 12.06 3.04 -0.66
C PRO A 163 11.14 3.86 0.23
N LEU A 164 9.90 4.08 -0.22
CA LEU A 164 8.93 4.86 0.53
C LEU A 164 8.53 4.15 1.83
N SER A 165 8.25 2.84 1.78
CA SER A 165 7.95 2.06 2.99
C SER A 165 9.10 2.10 4.01
N LEU A 166 10.35 2.04 3.55
CA LEU A 166 11.53 2.12 4.40
C LEU A 166 11.61 3.49 5.09
N VAL A 167 11.37 4.58 4.35
CA VAL A 167 11.34 5.94 4.90
C VAL A 167 10.23 6.09 5.94
N PHE A 168 9.00 5.68 5.63
CA PHE A 168 7.87 5.82 6.56
C PHE A 168 8.04 4.95 7.81
N SER A 169 8.57 3.73 7.65
CA SER A 169 8.89 2.83 8.75
C SER A 169 9.97 3.42 9.67
N TYR A 170 11.05 3.91 9.07
CA TYR A 170 12.17 4.53 9.79
C TYR A 170 11.73 5.79 10.56
N VAL A 171 11.02 6.70 9.89
CA VAL A 171 10.56 7.96 10.51
C VAL A 171 9.56 7.66 11.64
N TYR A 172 8.68 6.67 11.46
CA TYR A 172 7.77 6.24 12.50
C TYR A 172 8.51 5.68 13.72
N GLU A 173 9.44 4.75 13.50
CA GLU A 173 10.23 4.15 14.59
C GLU A 173 10.96 5.21 15.42
N ARG A 174 11.67 6.14 14.76
CA ARG A 174 12.38 7.23 15.43
C ARG A 174 11.45 8.20 16.17
N SER A 175 10.36 8.59 15.52
CA SER A 175 9.39 9.51 16.14
C SER A 175 8.78 8.93 17.42
N ARG A 176 8.72 7.60 17.52
CA ARG A 176 8.22 6.87 18.69
C ARG A 176 9.30 6.65 19.75
N SER A 177 10.55 6.33 19.35
CA SER A 177 11.65 6.12 20.30
C SER A 177 12.16 7.41 20.94
N GLY A 178 11.87 8.57 20.34
CA GLY A 178 12.32 9.87 20.83
C GLY A 178 13.76 10.21 20.44
N GLU A 179 14.33 9.46 19.49
CA GLU A 179 15.66 9.65 18.87
C GLU A 179 15.55 10.44 17.55
#